data_AF-A0AAU6GLM6-F1
#
_entry.id   AF-A0AAU6GLM6-F1
#
_cell.length_a   1.000
_cell.length_b   1.000
_cell.length_c   1.000
_cell.angle_alpha   90.00
_cell.angle_beta   90.00
_cell.angle_gamma   90.00
#
_symmetry.space_group_name_H-M   'P 1'
#
loop_
_entity.id
_entity.type
_entity.pdbx_description
1 polymer ?
#
loop_
_entity_poly.entity_id
_entity_poly.type
_entity_poly.pdbx_seq_one_letter_code
_entity_poly.pdbx_strand_id
1 'polypeptide(L)'
;MIATTAPTLTTDDVTVTTDHAGRLYAVIPDDVARPLALAALKGIDPEARGSFFESDPHPADSWAATTVRTIFEALLASPVAREDVHAWGLGQYRKFDGGTFYGFIVGESGWDPDTRQWREYRHTGDLRVRGCASIAPSCRRARAGICTF
;
A
#
# COMPACT_ATOMS: atom_id res chain seq x y z
N MET A 1 3.28 22.23 21.17
CA MET A 1 3.12 21.46 19.92
C MET A 1 2.32 20.22 20.28
N ILE A 2 1.11 20.05 19.75
CA ILE A 2 0.33 18.83 19.94
C ILE A 2 1.00 17.77 19.06
N ALA A 3 1.53 16.71 19.67
CA ALA A 3 2.02 15.56 18.93
C ALA A 3 0.79 14.85 18.35
N THR A 4 0.48 15.10 17.07
CA THR A 4 -0.54 14.35 16.36
C THR A 4 -0.03 12.93 16.19
N THR A 5 -0.54 11.99 16.97
CA THR A 5 -0.24 10.57 16.82
C THR A 5 -0.65 10.13 15.43
N ALA A 6 0.25 9.49 14.68
CA ALA A 6 -0.10 8.97 13.35
C ALA A 6 -1.27 7.97 13.48
N PRO A 7 -2.25 7.99 12.55
CA PRO A 7 -3.41 7.12 12.63
C PRO A 7 -2.98 5.66 12.56
N THR A 8 -3.53 4.81 13.41
CA THR A 8 -3.20 3.38 13.45
C THR A 8 -4.20 2.64 12.58
N LEU A 9 -3.70 1.88 11.60
CA LEU A 9 -4.52 1.01 10.75
C LEU A 9 -4.56 -0.39 11.36
N THR A 10 -5.74 -0.98 11.46
CA THR A 10 -5.93 -2.40 11.76
C THR A 10 -6.36 -3.17 10.51
N THR A 11 -6.30 -4.50 10.53
CA THR A 11 -6.72 -5.32 9.39
C THR A 11 -8.21 -5.18 9.08
N ASP A 12 -9.04 -4.93 10.09
CA ASP A 12 -10.49 -4.81 9.93
C ASP A 12 -10.90 -3.51 9.22
N ASP A 13 -10.01 -2.51 9.21
CA ASP A 13 -10.19 -1.25 8.50
C ASP A 13 -9.85 -1.37 6.99
N VAL A 14 -9.30 -2.51 6.54
CA VAL A 14 -8.87 -2.70 5.16
C VAL A 14 -9.92 -3.49 4.38
N THR A 15 -10.58 -2.82 3.43
CA THR A 15 -11.47 -3.49 2.48
C THR A 15 -10.68 -3.97 1.28
N VAL A 16 -10.63 -5.29 1.06
CA VAL A 16 -9.97 -5.90 -0.11
C VAL A 16 -11.01 -6.19 -1.19
N THR A 17 -10.82 -5.61 -2.37
CA THR A 17 -11.75 -5.73 -3.50
C THR A 17 -11.01 -5.77 -4.84
N THR A 18 -11.74 -5.92 -5.94
CA THR A 18 -11.18 -5.83 -7.30
C THR A 18 -11.98 -4.85 -8.15
N ASP A 19 -11.34 -4.27 -9.15
CA ASP A 19 -12.04 -3.52 -10.19
C ASP A 19 -12.68 -4.44 -11.25
N HIS A 20 -13.26 -3.87 -12.31
CA HIS A 20 -13.85 -4.64 -13.41
C HIS A 20 -12.86 -5.49 -14.20
N ALA A 21 -11.57 -5.16 -14.16
CA ALA A 21 -10.51 -5.93 -14.82
C ALA A 21 -9.93 -7.02 -13.91
N GLY A 22 -10.48 -7.19 -12.69
CA GLY A 22 -9.98 -8.15 -11.71
C GLY A 22 -8.70 -7.70 -10.98
N ARG A 23 -8.27 -6.44 -11.14
CA ARG A 23 -7.09 -5.92 -10.46
C ARG A 23 -7.41 -5.68 -8.99
N LEU A 24 -6.50 -6.07 -8.10
CA LEU A 24 -6.72 -6.03 -6.66
C LEU A 24 -6.54 -4.61 -6.10
N TYR A 25 -7.44 -4.23 -5.19
CA TYR A 25 -7.46 -2.96 -4.48
C TYR A 25 -7.54 -3.22 -2.97
N ALA A 26 -6.69 -2.53 -2.21
CA ALA A 26 -6.86 -2.33 -0.78
C ALA A 26 -7.42 -0.92 -0.56
N VAL A 27 -8.66 -0.86 -0.11
CA VAL A 27 -9.35 0.38 0.25
C VAL A 27 -9.18 0.58 1.76
N ILE A 28 -8.64 1.72 2.17
CA ILE A 28 -8.31 2.06 3.56
C ILE A 28 -8.88 3.44 3.94
N PRO A 29 -9.03 3.77 5.23
CA PRO A 29 -9.49 5.08 5.66
C PRO A 29 -8.65 6.24 5.08
N ASP A 30 -9.31 7.33 4.70
CA ASP A 30 -8.67 8.48 4.04
C ASP A 30 -7.58 9.14 4.88
N ASP A 31 -7.75 9.16 6.20
CA ASP A 31 -6.79 9.72 7.15
C ASP A 31 -5.51 8.88 7.25
N VAL A 32 -5.55 7.60 6.89
CA VAL A 32 -4.38 6.73 6.68
C VAL A 32 -3.87 6.85 5.24
N ALA A 33 -4.75 6.84 4.25
CA ALA A 33 -4.38 6.85 2.84
C ALA A 33 -3.56 8.09 2.45
N ARG A 34 -3.98 9.28 2.90
CA ARG A 34 -3.33 10.55 2.57
C ARG A 34 -1.88 10.62 3.06
N PRO A 35 -1.55 10.38 4.35
CA PRO A 35 -0.16 10.37 4.81
C PRO A 35 0.65 9.24 4.17
N LEU A 36 0.05 8.07 3.89
CA LEU A 36 0.73 6.99 3.19
C LEU A 36 1.08 7.35 1.74
N ALA A 37 0.17 8.02 1.03
CA ALA A 37 0.40 8.52 -0.32
C ALA A 37 1.50 9.58 -0.35
N LEU A 38 1.56 10.47 0.65
CA LEU A 38 2.66 11.42 0.81
C LEU A 38 4.00 10.72 1.09
N ALA A 39 4.00 9.67 1.93
CA ALA A 39 5.20 8.88 2.20
C ALA A 39 5.72 8.17 0.94
N ALA A 40 4.83 7.69 0.08
CA ALA A 40 5.17 7.07 -1.21
C ALA A 40 5.77 8.05 -2.22
N LEU A 41 5.48 9.34 -2.09
CA LEU A 41 6.06 10.39 -2.95
C LEU A 41 7.39 10.94 -2.43
N LYS A 42 7.80 10.57 -1.22
CA LYS A 42 9.05 11.07 -0.62
C LYS A 42 10.25 10.62 -1.45
N GLY A 43 11.15 11.55 -1.77
CA GLY A 43 12.34 11.28 -2.58
C GLY A 43 12.08 11.27 -4.10
N ILE A 44 10.82 11.32 -4.52
CA ILE A 44 10.42 11.39 -5.93
C ILE A 44 10.40 12.86 -6.35
N ASP A 45 11.09 13.18 -7.45
CA ASP A 45 11.01 14.50 -8.08
C ASP A 45 9.57 14.75 -8.58
N PRO A 46 8.89 15.82 -8.12
CA PRO A 46 7.52 16.13 -8.53
C PRO A 46 7.38 16.41 -10.04
N GLU A 47 8.47 16.80 -10.72
CA GLU A 47 8.50 17.03 -12.16
C GLU A 47 8.91 15.79 -12.97
N ALA A 48 9.28 14.69 -12.32
CA ALA A 48 9.63 13.46 -13.00
C ALA A 48 8.46 12.93 -13.84
N ARG A 49 8.64 12.91 -15.15
CA ARG A 49 7.71 12.33 -16.12
C ARG A 49 8.14 10.91 -16.46
N GLY A 50 7.50 9.90 -15.87
CA GLY A 50 7.78 8.49 -16.18
C GLY A 50 7.93 7.62 -14.93
N SER A 51 8.45 6.39 -15.11
CA SER A 51 8.58 5.36 -14.07
C SER A 51 9.09 5.94 -12.76
N PHE A 52 8.21 5.96 -11.74
CA PHE A 52 8.57 6.29 -10.37
C PHE A 52 9.58 5.23 -9.92
N PHE A 53 10.87 5.59 -9.92
CA PHE A 53 11.91 4.78 -9.31
C PHE A 53 11.71 4.93 -7.81
N GLU A 54 11.43 3.79 -7.17
CA GLU A 54 11.21 3.53 -5.75
C GLU A 54 11.30 4.77 -4.83
N SER A 55 10.24 5.03 -4.06
CA SER A 55 10.26 6.04 -3.00
C SER A 55 11.52 5.93 -2.13
N ASP A 56 11.87 7.00 -1.41
CA ASP A 56 12.85 6.91 -0.31
C ASP A 56 12.55 5.69 0.58
N PRO A 57 13.57 4.93 1.01
CA PRO A 57 13.37 3.78 1.88
C PRO A 57 12.85 4.23 3.25
N HIS A 58 11.78 3.58 3.70
CA HIS A 58 11.20 3.79 5.03
C HIS A 58 11.71 2.70 5.99
N PRO A 59 12.23 3.07 7.18
CA PRO A 59 12.74 2.11 8.17
C PRO A 59 11.72 1.04 8.54
N ALA A 60 12.20 -0.13 8.96
CA ALA A 60 11.36 -1.29 9.25
C ALA A 60 10.37 -1.08 10.40
N ASP A 61 10.69 -0.20 11.34
CA ASP A 61 9.88 0.22 12.49
C ASP A 61 9.10 1.51 12.23
N SER A 62 9.17 2.07 11.02
CA SER A 62 8.44 3.27 10.65
C SER A 62 6.93 3.00 10.56
N TRP A 63 6.15 4.07 10.73
CA TRP A 63 4.70 4.03 10.55
C TRP A 63 4.32 3.48 9.16
N ALA A 64 5.00 3.91 8.09
CA ALA A 64 4.70 3.44 6.73
C ALA A 64 4.92 1.93 6.58
N ALA A 65 6.02 1.40 7.12
CA ALA A 65 6.30 -0.03 7.08
C ALA A 65 5.27 -0.85 7.87
N THR A 66 4.89 -0.39 9.07
CA THR A 66 3.82 -1.03 9.86
C THR A 66 2.48 -1.01 9.14
N THR A 67 2.08 0.12 8.58
CA THR A 67 0.82 0.25 7.82
C THR A 67 0.79 -0.67 6.59
N VAL A 68 1.88 -0.75 5.83
CA VAL A 68 1.97 -1.67 4.67
C VAL A 68 1.90 -3.13 5.10
N ARG A 69 2.54 -3.51 6.21
CA ARG A 69 2.39 -4.87 6.77
C ARG A 69 0.93 -5.17 7.14
N THR A 70 0.23 -4.26 7.80
CA THR A 70 -1.21 -4.44 8.09
C THR A 70 -2.03 -4.66 6.83
N ILE A 71 -1.77 -3.90 5.77
CA ILE A 71 -2.43 -4.07 4.47
C ILE A 71 -2.11 -5.45 3.88
N PHE A 72 -0.85 -5.89 3.96
CA PHE A 72 -0.44 -7.22 3.47
C PHE A 72 -1.14 -8.36 4.23
N GLU A 73 -1.28 -8.25 5.55
CA GLU A 73 -2.01 -9.22 6.35
C GLU A 73 -3.50 -9.27 5.96
N ALA A 74 -4.15 -8.12 5.80
CA ALA A 74 -5.53 -8.06 5.35
C ALA A 74 -5.73 -8.64 3.95
N LEU A 75 -4.83 -8.34 3.01
CA LEU A 75 -4.81 -8.94 1.68
C LEU A 75 -4.67 -10.46 1.76
N LEU A 76 -3.74 -10.98 2.56
CA LEU A 76 -3.52 -12.42 2.69
C LEU A 76 -4.64 -13.16 3.41
N ALA A 77 -5.42 -12.49 4.25
CA ALA A 77 -6.61 -13.03 4.89
C ALA A 77 -7.84 -13.01 3.96
N SER A 78 -7.86 -12.15 2.94
CA SER A 78 -9.01 -11.97 2.07
C SER A 78 -9.21 -13.14 1.11
N PRO A 79 -10.44 -13.67 0.97
CA PRO A 79 -10.76 -14.67 -0.04
C PRO A 79 -10.70 -14.11 -1.47
N VAL A 80 -10.77 -12.78 -1.63
CA VAL A 80 -10.69 -12.10 -2.94
C VAL A 80 -9.27 -12.11 -3.49
N ALA A 81 -8.26 -12.05 -2.62
CA ALA A 81 -6.85 -12.02 -3.01
C ALA A 81 -6.25 -13.40 -3.31
N ARG A 82 -7.05 -14.48 -3.22
CA ARG A 82 -6.56 -15.88 -3.26
C ARG A 82 -5.75 -16.24 -4.50
N GLU A 83 -6.02 -15.58 -5.63
CA GLU A 83 -5.34 -15.83 -6.90
C GLU A 83 -4.03 -15.05 -7.04
N ASP A 84 -3.87 -13.92 -6.34
CA ASP A 84 -2.63 -13.09 -6.36
C ASP A 84 -1.56 -13.61 -5.38
N VAL A 85 -1.87 -14.67 -4.61
CA VAL A 85 -0.93 -15.40 -3.75
C VAL A 85 -0.08 -16.39 -4.58
N HIS A 86 0.44 -15.96 -5.72
CA HIS A 86 1.46 -16.72 -6.45
C HIS A 86 2.76 -16.79 -5.62
N ALA A 87 3.69 -17.67 -5.98
CA ALA A 87 4.97 -17.82 -5.26
C ALA A 87 5.86 -16.55 -5.25
N TRP A 88 5.43 -15.49 -5.93
CA TRP A 88 6.11 -14.20 -6.12
C TRP A 88 5.22 -13.06 -5.58
N GLY A 89 5.77 -11.87 -5.38
CA GLY A 89 5.02 -10.74 -4.83
C GLY A 89 4.56 -10.98 -3.39
N LEU A 90 3.26 -10.83 -3.10
CA LEU A 90 2.70 -10.97 -1.75
C LEU A 90 2.81 -12.40 -1.21
N GLY A 91 2.82 -13.43 -2.06
CA GLY A 91 3.02 -14.81 -1.60
C GLY A 91 4.42 -15.07 -1.01
N GLN A 92 5.42 -14.22 -1.29
CA GLN A 92 6.72 -14.28 -0.63
C GLN A 92 6.67 -13.78 0.82
N TYR A 93 5.72 -12.90 1.14
CA TYR A 93 5.62 -12.28 2.46
C TYR A 93 5.40 -13.32 3.56
N ARG A 94 4.55 -14.33 3.32
CA ARG A 94 4.34 -15.44 4.27
C ARG A 94 5.61 -16.25 4.58
N LYS A 95 6.54 -16.33 3.62
CA LYS A 95 7.74 -17.17 3.74
C LYS A 95 8.95 -16.41 4.26
N PHE A 96 9.07 -15.14 3.90
CA PHE A 96 10.27 -14.34 4.14
C PHE A 96 10.01 -13.04 4.90
N ASP A 97 8.79 -12.81 5.37
CA ASP A 97 8.38 -11.56 6.02
C ASP A 97 8.68 -10.32 5.13
N GLY A 98 8.56 -10.52 3.81
CA GLY A 98 8.76 -9.50 2.79
C GLY A 98 8.21 -9.94 1.44
N GLY A 99 7.68 -8.97 0.69
CA GLY A 99 7.00 -9.17 -0.57
C GLY A 99 6.58 -7.83 -1.18
N THR A 100 6.02 -7.89 -2.37
CA THR A 100 5.51 -6.72 -3.10
C THR A 100 4.04 -6.95 -3.43
N PHE A 101 3.21 -5.95 -3.18
CA PHE A 101 1.82 -5.94 -3.63
C PHE A 101 1.73 -5.17 -4.96
N TYR A 102 1.32 -5.88 -6.03
CA TYR A 102 1.21 -5.33 -7.39
C TYR A 102 -0.18 -4.77 -7.73
N GLY A 103 -1.09 -4.68 -6.75
CA GLY A 103 -2.36 -4.00 -6.90
C GLY A 103 -2.29 -2.53 -6.48
N PHE A 104 -3.43 -1.98 -6.08
CA PHE A 104 -3.58 -0.56 -5.76
C PHE A 104 -4.02 -0.35 -4.31
N ILE A 105 -3.52 0.72 -3.69
CA ILE A 105 -3.95 1.15 -2.36
C ILE A 105 -4.60 2.54 -2.51
N VAL A 106 -5.83 2.68 -2.04
CA VAL A 106 -6.63 3.91 -2.18
C VAL A 106 -7.42 4.23 -0.91
N GLY A 107 -7.66 5.51 -0.67
CA GLY A 107 -8.59 5.97 0.35
C GLY A 107 -10.05 5.64 0.01
N GLU A 108 -10.88 5.43 1.02
CA GLU A 108 -12.32 5.19 0.92
C GLU A 108 -13.06 6.20 0.04
N SER A 109 -12.82 7.50 0.22
CA SER A 109 -13.47 8.53 -0.61
C SER A 109 -12.93 8.55 -2.04
N GLY A 110 -11.81 7.87 -2.30
CA GLY A 110 -11.31 7.62 -3.65
C GLY A 110 -12.00 6.44 -4.33
N TRP A 111 -12.59 5.50 -3.60
CA TRP A 111 -13.17 4.30 -4.21
C TRP A 111 -14.68 4.44 -4.47
N ASP A 112 -15.12 4.04 -5.65
CA ASP A 112 -16.53 3.86 -5.97
C ASP A 112 -16.87 2.36 -5.93
N PRO A 113 -17.61 1.88 -4.90
CA PRO A 113 -17.97 0.48 -4.82
C PRO A 113 -19.00 0.05 -5.87
N ASP A 114 -19.82 0.97 -6.36
CA ASP A 114 -20.90 0.66 -7.33
C ASP A 114 -20.32 0.47 -8.72
N THR A 115 -19.43 1.39 -9.13
CA THR A 115 -18.75 1.33 -10.42
C THR A 115 -17.40 0.62 -10.36
N ARG A 116 -17.00 0.10 -9.19
CA ARG A 116 -15.74 -0.62 -8.94
C ARG A 116 -14.53 0.07 -9.60
N GLN A 117 -14.50 1.38 -9.46
CA GLN A 117 -13.54 2.27 -10.10
C GLN A 117 -13.13 3.37 -9.15
N TRP A 118 -12.07 4.07 -9.51
CA TRP A 118 -11.65 5.26 -8.78
C TRP A 118 -12.60 6.43 -9.10
N ARG A 119 -13.15 7.05 -8.05
CA ARG A 119 -13.85 8.35 -8.12
C ARG A 119 -12.91 9.44 -8.62
N GLU A 120 -13.34 10.17 -9.66
CA GLU A 120 -12.80 11.45 -10.13
C GLU A 120 -11.34 11.77 -9.73
N TYR A 121 -10.38 11.29 -10.54
CA TYR A 121 -8.94 11.39 -10.30
C TYR A 121 -8.43 12.79 -9.88
N ARG A 122 -9.06 13.87 -10.34
CA ARG A 122 -8.64 15.25 -10.04
C ARG A 122 -8.85 15.64 -8.58
N HIS A 123 -9.82 15.03 -7.89
CA HIS A 123 -10.23 15.44 -6.55
C HIS A 123 -9.78 14.48 -5.44
N THR A 124 -9.39 13.26 -5.81
CA THR A 124 -9.01 12.19 -4.88
C THR A 124 -7.58 11.69 -5.14
N GLY A 125 -6.82 12.38 -5.99
CA GLY A 125 -5.46 12.03 -6.40
C GLY A 125 -4.48 11.89 -5.22
N ASP A 126 -4.71 12.63 -4.14
CA ASP A 126 -3.95 12.59 -2.88
C ASP A 126 -4.27 11.38 -1.99
N LEU A 127 -5.36 10.65 -2.29
CA LEU A 127 -5.77 9.45 -1.57
C LEU A 127 -5.22 8.15 -2.20
N ARG A 128 -4.52 8.25 -3.34
CA ARG A 128 -3.86 7.10 -3.96
C ARG A 128 -2.40 7.02 -3.54
N VAL A 129 -2.02 5.87 -3.00
CA VAL A 129 -0.62 5.51 -2.86
C VAL A 129 -0.06 5.18 -4.24
N ARG A 130 0.91 5.95 -4.70
CA ARG A 130 1.60 5.69 -5.98
C ARG A 130 2.69 4.66 -5.78
N GLY A 131 2.95 3.86 -6.81
CA GLY A 131 3.91 2.75 -6.73
C GLY A 131 3.29 1.46 -6.20
N CYS A 132 4.12 0.42 -6.10
CA CYS A 132 3.76 -0.89 -5.56
C CYS A 132 4.42 -1.04 -4.20
N ALA A 133 3.59 -1.04 -3.14
CA ALA A 133 4.09 -1.19 -1.78
C ALA A 133 4.90 -2.48 -1.64
N SER A 134 6.10 -2.36 -1.08
CA SER A 134 7.07 -3.44 -0.98
C SER A 134 7.72 -3.45 0.39
N ILE A 135 7.83 -4.64 1.00
CA ILE A 135 8.61 -4.89 2.22
C ILE A 135 9.79 -5.77 1.85
N ALA A 136 11.00 -5.29 2.10
CA ALA A 136 12.21 -6.05 1.83
C ALA A 136 12.30 -7.30 2.74
N PRO A 137 12.55 -8.49 2.17
CA PRO A 137 12.50 -9.74 2.92
C PRO A 137 13.59 -9.86 3.99
N SER A 138 13.29 -10.57 5.06
CA SER A 138 14.18 -10.84 6.20
C SER A 138 15.51 -11.52 5.81
N CYS A 139 15.53 -12.26 4.70
CA CYS A 139 16.75 -12.87 4.16
C CYS A 139 17.76 -11.84 3.60
N ARG A 140 17.35 -10.59 3.36
CA ARG A 140 18.21 -9.47 2.95
C ARG A 140 18.70 -8.67 4.16
N ARG A 141 19.28 -9.32 5.17
CA ARG A 141 19.71 -8.79 6.49
C ARG A 141 19.84 -7.26 6.63
N ALA A 142 20.64 -6.59 5.81
CA ALA A 142 20.86 -5.13 5.89
C ALA A 142 19.65 -4.25 5.50
N ARG A 143 18.66 -4.81 4.81
CA ARG A 143 17.44 -4.14 4.33
C ARG A 143 16.16 -4.79 4.84
N ALA A 144 16.26 -5.78 5.73
CA ALA A 144 15.10 -6.52 6.22
C ALA A 144 14.02 -5.58 6.78
N GLY A 145 12.79 -5.74 6.31
CA GLY A 145 11.64 -4.97 6.76
C GLY A 145 11.55 -3.54 6.23
N ILE A 146 12.54 -3.04 5.47
CA ILE A 146 12.47 -1.72 4.84
C ILE A 146 11.28 -1.68 3.89
N CYS A 147 10.51 -0.59 3.96
CA CYS A 147 9.38 -0.35 3.09
C CYS A 147 9.75 0.61 1.95
N THR A 148 9.30 0.31 0.74
CA THR A 148 9.35 1.20 -0.44
C THR A 148 8.03 1.14 -1.20
N PHE A 149 7.82 2.10 -2.10
CA PHE A 149 6.66 2.18 -2.99
C PHE A 149 7.11 2.31 -4.44
#